data_AF-A0AAX3PE03-F1
#
_entry.id   AF-A0AAX3PE03-F1
#
_cell.length_a   1.000
_cell.length_b   1.000
_cell.length_c   1.000
_cell.angle_alpha   90.00
_cell.angle_beta   90.00
_cell.angle_gamma   90.00
#
_symmetry.space_group_name_H-M   'P 1'
#
loop_
_entity.id
_entity.type
_entity.pdbx_description
1 polymer ?
#
loop_
_entity_poly.entity_id
_entity_poly.type
_entity_poly.pdbx_seq_one_letter_code
_entity_poly.pdbx_strand_id
1 'polypeptide(L)'
;MSNGILSQSIANMQQAEATIQSFSGLPQNAVNIQQNVGEVVAALLPQVQTMQQQVLAFAARLELQLTQQLANTGPFNPEALKAFVDLVQQEIAPIQTLTAQTLTASQTANDRITQDNIALQRIGVELQATIAGLQSNLDGARQELDSLNKKKLYLLGLGLLGLPGLIALAVTLTQTQNKVSSLEGQVNQIEGQIQRQQGFLGQTTAFSQQFGSLIDRVSKVGNTITLLGGDIANVARDAGQGDPELARLFFTAALTEVRTLQVDAS
;
A
#
# COMPACT_ATOMS: atom_id res chain seq x y z
N MET A 1 11.58 -13.70 -19.81
CA MET A 1 12.16 -13.08 -18.60
C MET A 1 11.01 -12.88 -17.62
N SER A 2 10.92 -13.73 -16.60
CA SER A 2 9.92 -13.52 -15.53
C SER A 2 10.44 -12.37 -14.68
N ASN A 3 9.76 -11.23 -14.69
CA ASN A 3 10.13 -10.13 -13.80
C ASN A 3 10.00 -10.60 -12.35
N GLY A 4 11.03 -10.35 -11.54
CA GLY A 4 11.02 -10.67 -10.12
C GLY A 4 9.92 -9.96 -9.34
N ILE A 5 9.56 -10.51 -8.17
CA ILE A 5 8.46 -10.00 -7.34
C ILE A 5 8.67 -8.52 -7.00
N LEU A 6 9.90 -8.11 -6.67
CA LEU A 6 10.21 -6.70 -6.37
C LEU A 6 9.91 -5.78 -7.55
N SER A 7 10.35 -6.16 -8.75
CA SER A 7 10.12 -5.38 -9.98
C SER A 7 8.64 -5.27 -10.31
N GLN A 8 7.88 -6.36 -10.14
CA GLN A 8 6.45 -6.38 -10.38
C GLN A 8 5.69 -5.51 -9.38
N SER A 9 6.01 -5.62 -8.08
CA SER A 9 5.44 -4.77 -7.03
C SER A 9 5.71 -3.28 -7.30
N ILE A 10 6.94 -2.92 -7.65
CA ILE A 10 7.32 -1.53 -7.96
C ILE A 10 6.48 -0.98 -9.12
N ALA A 11 6.39 -1.72 -10.24
CA ALA A 11 5.64 -1.27 -11.41
C ALA A 11 4.14 -1.10 -11.10
N ASN A 12 3.55 -2.05 -10.36
CA ASN A 12 2.14 -1.97 -9.96
C ASN A 12 1.88 -0.80 -9.00
N MET A 13 2.81 -0.53 -8.06
CA MET A 13 2.73 0.61 -7.15
C MET A 13 2.80 1.95 -7.89
N GLN A 14 3.69 2.09 -8.87
CA GLN A 14 3.78 3.30 -9.72
C GLN A 14 2.48 3.54 -10.50
N GLN A 15 1.89 2.49 -11.07
CA GLN A 15 0.62 2.59 -11.79
C GLN A 15 -0.54 3.00 -10.88
N ALA A 16 -0.60 2.41 -9.67
CA ALA A 16 -1.61 2.77 -8.68
C ALA A 16 -1.42 4.20 -8.18
N GLU A 17 -0.18 4.66 -7.97
CA GLU A 17 0.12 6.05 -7.57
C GLU A 17 -0.44 7.06 -8.57
N ALA A 18 -0.16 6.91 -9.86
CA ALA A 18 -0.66 7.82 -10.88
C ALA A 18 -2.20 7.92 -10.86
N THR A 19 -2.87 6.80 -10.60
CA THR A 19 -4.33 6.77 -10.47
C THR A 19 -4.80 7.45 -9.18
N ILE A 20 -4.13 7.20 -8.05
CA ILE A 20 -4.40 7.81 -6.74
C ILE A 20 -4.27 9.33 -6.80
N GLN A 21 -3.25 9.87 -7.49
CA GLN A 21 -3.07 11.31 -7.66
C GLN A 21 -4.15 11.96 -8.53
N SER A 22 -4.79 11.21 -9.42
CA SER A 22 -5.83 11.75 -10.31
C SER A 22 -7.13 12.12 -9.60
N PHE A 23 -7.36 11.59 -8.39
CA PHE A 23 -8.54 11.93 -7.60
C PHE A 23 -8.41 13.33 -7.00
N SER A 24 -9.52 14.09 -7.05
CA SER A 24 -9.60 15.45 -6.52
C SER A 24 -10.88 15.66 -5.71
N GLY A 25 -10.87 16.65 -4.81
CA GLY A 25 -12.02 16.99 -3.96
C GLY A 25 -12.36 15.91 -2.93
N LEU A 26 -11.37 15.14 -2.48
CA LEU A 26 -11.48 14.14 -1.43
C LEU A 26 -11.14 14.72 -0.05
N PRO A 27 -11.58 14.07 1.06
CA PRO A 27 -11.27 14.52 2.42
C PRO A 27 -9.76 14.40 2.76
N GLN A 28 -9.35 15.03 3.87
CA GLN A 28 -7.95 15.14 4.27
C GLN A 28 -7.20 13.80 4.35
N ASN A 29 -7.82 12.72 4.83
CA ASN A 29 -7.17 11.40 4.89
C ASN A 29 -6.79 10.88 3.49
N ALA A 30 -7.55 11.21 2.45
CA ALA A 30 -7.18 10.86 1.09
C ALA A 30 -5.98 11.68 0.60
N VAL A 31 -5.92 12.97 0.96
CA VAL A 31 -4.77 13.83 0.65
C VAL A 31 -3.50 13.35 1.36
N ASN A 32 -3.62 12.89 2.61
CA ASN A 32 -2.50 12.29 3.35
C ASN A 32 -1.97 11.05 2.63
N ILE A 33 -2.86 10.18 2.14
CA ILE A 33 -2.47 9.01 1.35
C ILE A 33 -1.80 9.44 0.03
N GLN A 34 -2.35 10.43 -0.68
CA GLN A 34 -1.75 10.95 -1.92
C GLN A 34 -0.31 11.43 -1.70
N GLN A 35 -0.06 12.19 -0.63
CA GLN A 35 1.27 12.66 -0.28
C GLN A 35 2.22 11.51 0.06
N ASN A 36 1.79 10.62 0.96
CA ASN A 36 2.59 9.47 1.39
C ASN A 36 2.92 8.53 0.22
N VAL A 37 1.94 8.21 -0.63
CA VAL A 37 2.14 7.38 -1.82
C VAL A 37 3.10 8.05 -2.82
N GLY A 38 2.99 9.37 -3.01
CA GLY A 38 3.92 10.14 -3.83
C GLY A 38 5.36 10.09 -3.29
N GLU A 39 5.54 10.25 -1.97
CA GLU A 39 6.85 10.12 -1.30
C GLU A 39 7.43 8.70 -1.44
N VAL A 40 6.60 7.67 -1.28
CA VAL A 40 7.00 6.26 -1.46
C VAL A 40 7.53 6.05 -2.88
N VAL A 41 6.80 6.50 -3.90
CA VAL A 41 7.21 6.33 -5.30
C VAL A 41 8.46 7.15 -5.63
N ALA A 42 8.54 8.39 -5.15
CA ALA A 42 9.64 9.30 -5.50
C ALA A 42 10.95 9.00 -4.74
N ALA A 43 10.89 8.49 -3.51
CA ALA A 43 12.07 8.30 -2.67
C ALA A 43 12.32 6.84 -2.30
N LEU A 44 11.29 6.11 -1.85
CA LEU A 44 11.48 4.77 -1.29
C LEU A 44 11.64 3.69 -2.36
N LEU A 45 10.87 3.72 -3.45
CA LEU A 45 11.03 2.73 -4.53
C LEU A 45 12.44 2.80 -5.17
N PRO A 46 13.04 3.98 -5.44
CA PRO A 46 14.44 4.08 -5.85
C PRO A 46 15.43 3.50 -4.83
N GLN A 47 15.17 3.66 -3.52
CA GLN A 47 15.99 3.04 -2.47
C GLN A 47 15.89 1.51 -2.50
N VAL A 48 14.69 0.95 -2.71
CA VAL A 48 14.49 -0.50 -2.87
C VAL A 48 15.25 -1.02 -4.10
N GLN A 49 15.21 -0.30 -5.22
CA GLN A 49 15.98 -0.65 -6.43
C GLN A 49 17.49 -0.61 -6.19
N THR A 50 17.96 0.40 -5.46
CA THR A 50 19.38 0.52 -5.08
C THR A 50 19.80 -0.63 -4.17
N MET A 51 18.98 -0.95 -3.16
CA MET A 51 19.18 -2.10 -2.29
C MET A 51 19.23 -3.41 -3.09
N GLN A 52 18.29 -3.62 -4.01
CA GLN A 52 18.26 -4.79 -4.89
C GLN A 52 19.58 -4.95 -5.67
N GLN A 53 20.07 -3.88 -6.29
CA GLN A 53 21.32 -3.90 -7.05
C GLN A 53 22.53 -4.21 -6.16
N GLN A 54 22.62 -3.59 -4.98
CA GLN A 54 23.72 -3.83 -4.05
C GLN A 54 23.71 -5.27 -3.50
N VAL A 55 22.53 -5.79 -3.17
CA VAL A 55 22.35 -7.18 -2.70
C VAL A 55 22.79 -8.16 -3.78
N LEU A 56 22.33 -7.99 -5.03
CA LEU A 56 22.70 -8.87 -6.13
C LEU A 56 24.20 -8.81 -6.46
N ALA A 57 24.80 -7.62 -6.46
CA ALA A 57 26.23 -7.44 -6.72
C ALA A 57 27.09 -8.10 -5.63
N PHE A 58 26.72 -7.92 -4.36
CA PHE A 58 27.36 -8.60 -3.24
C PHE A 58 27.21 -10.11 -3.31
N ALA A 59 25.99 -10.60 -3.55
CA ALA A 59 25.72 -12.03 -3.62
C ALA A 59 26.52 -12.70 -4.75
N ALA A 60 26.56 -12.12 -5.94
CA ALA A 60 27.36 -12.64 -7.06
C ALA A 60 28.87 -12.68 -6.74
N ARG A 61 29.40 -11.64 -6.08
CA ARG A 61 30.81 -11.60 -5.67
C ARG A 61 31.13 -12.65 -4.61
N LEU A 62 30.27 -12.76 -3.59
CA LEU A 62 30.47 -13.70 -2.50
C LEU A 62 30.29 -15.15 -2.95
N GLU A 63 29.37 -15.43 -3.88
CA GLU A 63 29.21 -16.77 -4.47
C GLU A 63 30.53 -17.25 -5.10
N LEU A 64 31.16 -16.39 -5.90
CA LEU A 64 32.44 -16.68 -6.54
C LEU A 64 33.53 -16.92 -5.49
N GLN A 65 33.61 -16.07 -4.46
CA GLN A 65 34.60 -16.20 -3.39
C GLN A 65 34.42 -17.49 -2.58
N LEU A 66 33.18 -17.84 -2.19
CA LEU A 66 32.89 -19.07 -1.47
C LEU A 66 33.20 -20.31 -2.32
N THR A 67 32.88 -20.28 -3.62
CA THR A 67 33.21 -21.37 -4.53
C THR A 67 34.73 -21.56 -4.66
N GLN A 68 35.50 -20.47 -4.70
CA GLN A 68 36.97 -20.53 -4.68
C GLN A 68 37.52 -21.08 -3.37
N GLN A 69 36.94 -20.69 -2.22
CA GLN A 69 37.33 -21.23 -0.92
C GLN A 69 37.03 -22.73 -0.79
N LEU A 70 35.88 -23.18 -1.30
CA LEU A 70 35.49 -24.60 -1.32
C LEU A 70 36.36 -25.45 -2.26
N ALA A 71 36.87 -24.86 -3.34
CA ALA A 71 37.76 -25.54 -4.28
C ALA A 71 39.19 -25.73 -3.73
N ASN A 72 39.58 -25.03 -2.66
CA ASN A 72 40.86 -25.25 -2.01
C ASN A 72 40.91 -26.65 -1.36
N THR A 73 41.87 -27.47 -1.81
CA THR A 73 42.07 -28.85 -1.34
C THR A 73 43.12 -28.98 -0.23
N GLY A 74 43.84 -27.89 0.08
CA GLY A 74 44.79 -27.83 1.18
C GLY A 74 44.13 -27.53 2.53
N PRO A 75 44.85 -27.66 3.65
CA PRO A 75 44.34 -27.24 4.95
C PRO A 75 44.05 -25.74 4.92
N PHE A 76 42.90 -25.33 5.46
CA PHE A 76 42.59 -23.91 5.59
C PHE A 76 43.57 -23.24 6.55
N ASN A 77 44.19 -22.14 6.12
CA ASN A 77 44.96 -21.30 7.03
C ASN A 77 43.99 -20.48 7.92
N PRO A 78 44.03 -20.62 9.26
CA PRO A 78 43.16 -19.87 10.18
C PRO A 78 43.25 -18.35 10.02
N GLU A 79 44.42 -17.80 9.71
CA GLU A 79 44.62 -16.36 9.50
C GLU A 79 43.94 -15.89 8.22
N ALA A 80 44.02 -16.69 7.16
CA ALA A 80 43.35 -16.41 5.90
C ALA A 80 41.82 -16.52 6.04
N LEU A 81 41.34 -17.50 6.82
CA LEU A 81 39.92 -17.64 7.14
C LEU A 81 39.40 -16.43 7.93
N LYS A 82 40.14 -16.01 8.96
CA LYS A 82 39.75 -14.83 9.75
C LYS A 82 39.72 -13.57 8.89
N ALA A 83 40.74 -13.35 8.06
CA ALA A 83 40.76 -12.22 7.12
C ALA A 83 39.60 -12.26 6.11
N PHE A 84 39.24 -13.46 5.62
CA PHE A 84 38.07 -13.63 4.75
C PHE A 84 36.77 -13.29 5.46
N VAL A 85 36.56 -13.81 6.67
CA VAL A 85 35.38 -13.51 7.49
C VAL A 85 35.29 -12.01 7.77
N ASP A 86 36.38 -11.38 8.20
CA ASP A 86 36.41 -9.94 8.51
C ASP A 86 36.05 -9.11 7.26
N LEU A 87 36.55 -9.49 6.08
CA LEU A 87 36.20 -8.84 4.82
C LEU A 87 34.71 -8.99 4.49
N VAL A 88 34.17 -10.21 4.58
CA VAL A 88 32.75 -10.47 4.27
C VAL A 88 31.84 -9.75 5.26
N GLN A 89 32.20 -9.68 6.53
CA GLN A 89 31.46 -8.93 7.55
C GLN A 89 31.48 -7.41 7.27
N GLN A 90 32.61 -6.87 6.79
CA GLN A 90 32.68 -5.46 6.38
C GLN A 90 31.83 -5.18 5.13
N GLU A 91 31.76 -6.13 4.19
CA GLU A 91 30.96 -5.98 2.97
C GLU A 91 29.45 -6.16 3.21
N ILE A 92 29.05 -7.04 4.14
CA ILE A 92 27.64 -7.32 4.42
C ILE A 92 26.97 -6.25 5.32
N ALA A 93 27.74 -5.64 6.24
CA ALA A 93 27.22 -4.65 7.20
C ALA A 93 26.46 -3.46 6.58
N PRO A 94 26.98 -2.77 5.54
CA PRO A 94 26.25 -1.67 4.92
C PRO A 94 24.96 -2.14 4.22
N ILE A 95 24.96 -3.36 3.64
CA ILE A 95 23.80 -3.93 2.95
C ILE A 95 22.71 -4.33 3.95
N GLN A 96 23.10 -4.92 5.09
CA GLN A 96 22.18 -5.23 6.18
C GLN A 96 21.52 -3.95 6.73
N THR A 97 22.31 -2.89 6.90
CA THR A 97 21.82 -1.58 7.36
C THR A 97 20.83 -0.97 6.36
N LEU A 98 21.18 -0.97 5.07
CA LEU A 98 20.30 -0.45 4.01
C LEU A 98 18.99 -1.24 3.93
N THR A 99 19.06 -2.57 4.04
CA THR A 99 17.87 -3.45 4.00
C THR A 99 16.96 -3.19 5.20
N ALA A 100 17.51 -3.07 6.40
CA ALA A 100 16.73 -2.76 7.60
C ALA A 100 16.07 -1.37 7.54
N GLN A 101 16.82 -0.34 7.10
CA GLN A 101 16.27 1.01 6.92
C GLN A 101 15.14 1.03 5.88
N THR A 102 15.33 0.35 4.75
CA THR A 102 14.32 0.23 3.69
C THR A 102 13.07 -0.48 4.22
N LEU A 103 13.22 -1.54 5.01
CA LEU A 103 12.12 -2.27 5.62
C LEU A 103 11.33 -1.38 6.60
N THR A 104 12.01 -0.69 7.52
CA THR A 104 11.37 0.18 8.50
C THR A 104 10.63 1.35 7.85
N ALA A 105 11.24 1.99 6.84
CA ALA A 105 10.59 3.06 6.09
C ALA A 105 9.35 2.55 5.33
N SER A 106 9.44 1.36 4.74
CA SER A 106 8.32 0.72 4.02
C SER A 106 7.16 0.39 4.94
N GLN A 107 7.42 -0.24 6.08
CA GLN A 107 6.40 -0.56 7.09
C GLN A 107 5.72 0.70 7.60
N THR A 108 6.50 1.71 7.98
CA THR A 108 5.97 2.99 8.49
C THR A 108 5.05 3.66 7.47
N ALA A 109 5.45 3.70 6.19
CA ALA A 109 4.64 4.30 5.14
C ALA A 109 3.35 3.51 4.90
N ASN A 110 3.43 2.17 4.84
CA ASN A 110 2.26 1.32 4.61
C ASN A 110 1.27 1.31 5.78
N ASP A 111 1.77 1.40 7.02
CA ASP A 111 0.94 1.50 8.23
C ASP A 111 0.12 2.79 8.23
N ARG A 112 0.73 3.91 7.82
CA ARG A 112 0.02 5.19 7.65
C ARG A 112 -1.09 5.10 6.60
N ILE A 113 -0.81 4.49 5.44
CA ILE A 113 -1.83 4.25 4.39
C ILE A 113 -2.99 3.41 4.95
N THR A 114 -2.67 2.37 5.72
CA THR A 114 -3.67 1.49 6.33
C THR A 114 -4.55 2.26 7.33
N GLN A 115 -3.96 3.10 8.18
CA GLN A 115 -4.70 3.92 9.13
C GLN A 115 -5.62 4.93 8.44
N ASP A 116 -5.12 5.63 7.42
CA ASP A 116 -5.93 6.59 6.65
C ASP A 116 -7.05 5.89 5.85
N ASN A 117 -6.81 4.68 5.33
CA ASN A 117 -7.85 3.86 4.70
C ASN A 117 -8.97 3.50 5.67
N ILE A 118 -8.63 3.12 6.91
CA ILE A 118 -9.64 2.83 7.96
C ILE A 118 -10.44 4.09 8.29
N ALA A 119 -9.78 5.26 8.39
CA ALA A 119 -10.47 6.52 8.64
C ALA A 119 -11.43 6.87 7.49
N LEU A 120 -11.01 6.71 6.24
CA LEU A 120 -11.86 6.92 5.05
C LEU A 120 -13.05 5.96 5.01
N GLN A 121 -12.88 4.70 5.40
CA GLN A 121 -13.99 3.75 5.48
C GLN A 121 -15.06 4.20 6.50
N ARG A 122 -14.65 4.75 7.64
CA ARG A 122 -15.58 5.31 8.64
C ARG A 122 -16.36 6.49 8.07
N ILE A 123 -15.69 7.41 7.39
CA ILE A 123 -16.35 8.52 6.68
C ILE A 123 -17.35 7.96 5.66
N GLY A 124 -17.00 6.91 4.91
CA GLY A 124 -17.90 6.25 3.98
C GLY A 124 -19.19 5.73 4.65
N VAL A 125 -19.09 5.14 5.84
CA VAL A 125 -20.26 4.68 6.61
C VAL A 125 -21.13 5.85 7.09
N GLU A 126 -20.51 6.94 7.55
CA GLU A 126 -21.24 8.16 7.96
C GLU A 126 -21.98 8.81 6.79
N LEU A 127 -21.37 8.84 5.60
CA LEU A 127 -22.02 9.33 4.38
C LEU A 127 -23.21 8.46 3.98
N GLN A 128 -23.12 7.14 4.12
CA GLN A 128 -24.25 6.23 3.87
C GLN A 128 -25.41 6.47 4.84
N ALA A 129 -25.11 6.65 6.14
CA ALA A 129 -26.13 7.00 7.13
C ALA A 129 -26.80 8.35 6.82
N THR A 130 -26.01 9.34 6.38
CA THR A 130 -26.52 10.66 5.97
C THR A 130 -27.44 10.55 4.74
N ILE A 131 -27.08 9.75 3.74
CA ILE A 131 -27.93 9.48 2.58
C ILE A 131 -29.25 8.85 3.01
N ALA A 132 -29.24 7.84 3.87
CA ALA A 132 -30.46 7.17 4.30
C ALA A 132 -31.46 8.15 4.96
N GLY A 133 -30.95 9.08 5.79
CA GLY A 133 -31.75 10.14 6.37
C GLY A 133 -32.31 11.12 5.32
N LEU A 134 -31.48 11.53 4.35
CA LEU A 134 -31.90 12.43 3.26
C LEU A 134 -32.91 11.77 2.32
N GLN A 135 -32.75 10.48 2.00
CA GLN A 135 -33.68 9.71 1.20
C GLN A 135 -35.04 9.61 1.90
N SER A 136 -35.06 9.33 3.21
CA SER A 136 -36.31 9.33 3.99
C SER A 136 -37.01 10.71 3.96
N ASN A 137 -36.26 11.80 4.12
CA ASN A 137 -36.79 13.16 4.01
C ASN A 137 -37.32 13.47 2.60
N LEU A 138 -36.62 12.99 1.57
CA LEU A 138 -36.99 13.16 0.16
C LEU A 138 -38.29 12.41 -0.15
N ASP A 139 -38.43 11.17 0.32
CA ASP A 139 -39.64 10.38 0.15
C ASP A 139 -40.85 11.04 0.83
N GLY A 140 -40.66 11.56 2.05
CA GLY A 140 -41.69 12.34 2.74
C GLY A 140 -42.10 13.59 1.95
N ALA A 141 -41.13 14.34 1.42
CA ALA A 141 -41.39 15.53 0.62
C ALA A 141 -42.08 15.20 -0.73
N ARG A 142 -41.74 14.07 -1.35
CA ARG A 142 -42.40 13.58 -2.58
C ARG A 142 -43.85 13.16 -2.32
N GLN A 143 -44.13 12.51 -1.19
CA GLN A 143 -45.51 12.19 -0.78
C GLN A 143 -46.34 13.45 -0.52
N GLU A 144 -45.75 14.44 0.14
CA GLU A 144 -46.38 15.75 0.35
C GLU A 144 -46.68 16.44 -0.99
N LEU A 145 -45.73 16.42 -1.93
CA LEU A 145 -45.90 16.99 -3.26
C LEU A 145 -47.02 16.29 -4.05
N ASP A 146 -47.11 14.96 -4.00
CA ASP A 146 -48.18 14.19 -4.64
C ASP A 146 -49.56 14.53 -4.06
N SER A 147 -49.65 14.67 -2.73
CA SER A 147 -50.87 15.12 -2.04
C SER A 147 -51.30 16.51 -2.49
N LEU A 148 -50.37 17.45 -2.60
CA LEU A 148 -50.64 18.81 -3.10
C LEU A 148 -51.08 18.80 -4.56
N ASN A 149 -50.46 17.97 -5.42
CA ASN A 149 -50.88 17.81 -6.81
C ASN A 149 -52.29 17.23 -6.94
N LYS A 150 -52.66 16.25 -6.11
CA LYS A 150 -54.04 15.74 -6.05
C LYS A 150 -55.04 16.80 -5.62
N LYS A 151 -54.70 17.62 -4.61
CA LYS A 151 -55.53 18.77 -4.19
C LYS A 151 -55.66 19.83 -5.28
N LYS A 152 -54.60 20.08 -6.05
CA LYS A 152 -54.63 20.98 -7.22
C LYS A 152 -55.66 20.51 -8.24
N LEU A 153 -55.65 19.23 -8.59
CA LEU A 153 -56.60 18.63 -9.53
C LEU A 153 -58.04 18.74 -9.01
N TYR A 154 -58.26 18.47 -7.72
CA TYR A 154 -59.57 18.62 -7.10
C TYR A 154 -60.09 20.08 -7.18
N LEU A 155 -59.27 21.05 -6.78
CA LEU A 155 -59.65 22.47 -6.80
C LEU A 155 -59.87 23.00 -8.23
N LEU A 156 -59.11 22.51 -9.22
CA LEU A 156 -59.36 22.80 -10.64
C LEU A 156 -60.73 22.26 -11.09
N GLY A 157 -61.12 21.08 -10.62
CA GLY A 157 -62.44 20.49 -10.89
C GLY A 157 -63.63 21.29 -10.34
N LEU A 158 -63.39 22.17 -9.35
CA LEU A 158 -64.41 23.06 -8.78
C LEU A 158 -64.63 24.37 -9.58
N GLY A 159 -63.85 24.62 -10.65
CA GLY A 159 -63.97 25.82 -11.46
C GLY A 159 -63.71 27.11 -10.68
N LEU A 160 -64.56 28.14 -10.85
CA LEU A 160 -64.40 29.45 -10.20
C LEU A 160 -64.43 29.36 -8.65
N LEU A 161 -65.15 28.38 -8.09
CA LEU A 161 -65.23 28.21 -6.64
C LEU A 161 -63.93 27.70 -6.02
N GLY A 162 -63.03 27.10 -6.82
CA GLY A 162 -61.73 26.59 -6.38
C GLY A 162 -60.59 27.63 -6.38
N LEU A 163 -60.79 28.80 -7.01
CA LEU A 163 -59.75 29.83 -7.21
C LEU A 163 -59.06 30.28 -5.91
N PRO A 164 -59.76 30.62 -4.81
CA PRO A 164 -59.10 31.02 -3.57
C PRO A 164 -58.18 29.92 -3.01
N GLY A 165 -58.62 28.66 -3.10
CA GLY A 165 -57.84 27.50 -2.68
C GLY A 165 -56.61 27.29 -3.57
N LEU A 166 -56.72 27.53 -4.88
CA LEU A 166 -55.59 27.39 -5.81
C LEU A 166 -54.47 28.40 -5.56
N ILE A 167 -54.81 29.64 -5.17
CA ILE A 167 -53.81 30.67 -4.84
C ILE A 167 -53.01 30.26 -3.60
N ALA A 168 -53.69 29.82 -2.54
CA ALA A 168 -53.02 29.34 -1.33
C ALA A 168 -52.16 28.10 -1.63
N LEU A 169 -52.68 27.17 -2.44
CA LEU A 169 -51.97 25.95 -2.82
C LEU A 169 -50.71 26.22 -3.65
N ALA A 170 -50.71 27.23 -4.52
CA ALA A 170 -49.57 27.55 -5.37
C ALA A 170 -48.30 27.89 -4.57
N VAL A 171 -48.46 28.59 -3.44
CA VAL A 171 -47.35 28.92 -2.53
C VAL A 171 -46.78 27.65 -1.90
N THR A 172 -47.63 26.80 -1.34
CA THR A 172 -47.20 25.54 -0.70
C THR A 172 -46.57 24.59 -1.71
N LEU A 173 -47.14 24.48 -2.91
CA LEU A 173 -46.61 23.66 -3.99
C LEU A 173 -45.19 24.09 -4.38
N THR A 174 -44.95 25.39 -4.51
CA THR A 174 -43.63 25.94 -4.86
C THR A 174 -42.60 25.64 -3.76
N GLN A 175 -42.98 25.80 -2.49
CA GLN A 175 -42.10 25.49 -1.35
C GLN A 175 -41.73 24.01 -1.30
N THR A 176 -42.71 23.11 -1.46
CA THR A 176 -42.47 21.66 -1.46
C THR A 176 -41.64 21.22 -2.67
N GLN A 177 -41.87 21.79 -3.86
CA GLN A 177 -41.04 21.52 -5.03
C GLN A 177 -39.58 21.91 -4.81
N ASN A 178 -39.32 23.12 -4.29
CA ASN A 178 -37.96 23.56 -3.98
C ASN A 178 -37.29 22.67 -2.93
N LYS A 179 -38.05 22.20 -1.92
CA LYS A 179 -37.56 21.24 -0.92
C LYS A 179 -37.17 19.91 -1.55
N VAL A 180 -38.01 19.35 -2.43
CA VAL A 180 -37.70 18.12 -3.18
C VAL A 180 -36.42 18.30 -4.00
N SER A 181 -36.34 19.34 -4.83
CA SER A 181 -35.16 19.60 -5.67
C SER A 181 -33.87 19.79 -4.84
N SER A 182 -33.96 20.46 -3.69
CA SER A 182 -32.82 20.61 -2.78
C SER A 182 -32.37 19.27 -2.20
N LEU A 183 -33.31 18.43 -1.76
CA LEU A 183 -33.00 17.11 -1.20
C LEU A 183 -32.43 16.17 -2.27
N GLU A 184 -32.98 16.17 -3.48
CA GLU A 184 -32.44 15.42 -4.63
C GLU A 184 -31.00 15.85 -4.95
N GLY A 185 -30.74 17.16 -4.95
CA GLY A 185 -29.39 17.70 -5.16
C GLY A 185 -28.40 17.22 -4.10
N GLN A 186 -28.80 17.23 -2.82
CA GLN A 186 -27.96 16.76 -1.71
C GLN A 186 -27.71 15.25 -1.78
N VAL A 187 -28.74 14.44 -2.08
CA VAL A 187 -28.59 12.98 -2.26
C VAL A 187 -27.60 12.67 -3.38
N ASN A 188 -27.81 13.25 -4.57
CA ASN A 188 -26.92 13.04 -5.71
C ASN A 188 -25.47 13.48 -5.42
N GLN A 189 -25.29 14.58 -4.68
CA GLN A 189 -23.97 15.06 -4.29
C GLN A 189 -23.25 14.07 -3.38
N ILE A 190 -23.93 13.51 -2.37
CA ILE A 190 -23.33 12.57 -1.44
C ILE A 190 -23.09 11.22 -2.11
N GLU A 191 -24.00 10.75 -2.98
CA GLU A 191 -23.78 9.54 -3.79
C GLU A 191 -22.50 9.67 -4.63
N GLY A 192 -22.30 10.83 -5.28
CA GLY A 192 -21.08 11.12 -6.03
C GLY A 192 -19.82 11.24 -5.15
N GLN A 193 -19.94 11.61 -3.87
CA GLN A 193 -18.83 11.57 -2.91
C GLN A 193 -18.48 10.14 -2.50
N ILE A 194 -19.49 9.31 -2.21
CA ILE A 194 -19.31 7.90 -1.85
C ILE A 194 -18.65 7.14 -3.01
N GLN A 195 -19.15 7.30 -4.23
CA GLN A 195 -18.61 6.61 -5.40
C GLN A 195 -17.13 6.97 -5.62
N ARG A 196 -16.78 8.27 -5.49
CA ARG A 196 -15.38 8.71 -5.59
C ARG A 196 -14.51 8.16 -4.48
N GLN A 197 -14.99 8.15 -3.22
CA GLN A 197 -14.26 7.55 -2.10
C GLN A 197 -14.06 6.04 -2.29
N GLN A 198 -15.05 5.31 -2.76
CA GLN A 198 -14.94 3.87 -3.01
C GLN A 198 -13.92 3.58 -4.12
N GLY A 199 -13.94 4.36 -5.20
CA GLY A 199 -12.93 4.28 -6.25
C GLY A 199 -11.52 4.54 -5.71
N PHE A 200 -11.35 5.57 -4.88
CA PHE A 200 -10.09 5.90 -4.24
C PHE A 200 -9.60 4.78 -3.30
N LEU A 201 -10.46 4.30 -2.40
CA LEU A 201 -10.17 3.20 -1.48
C LEU A 201 -9.76 1.91 -2.22
N GLY A 202 -10.37 1.63 -3.37
CA GLY A 202 -9.98 0.50 -4.22
C GLY A 202 -8.53 0.61 -4.68
N GLN A 203 -8.12 1.79 -5.14
CA GLN A 203 -6.75 2.04 -5.61
C GLN A 203 -5.73 2.03 -4.47
N THR A 204 -6.05 2.65 -3.33
CA THR A 204 -5.13 2.68 -2.17
C THR A 204 -4.98 1.31 -1.52
N THR A 205 -6.03 0.48 -1.53
CA THR A 205 -5.96 -0.91 -1.08
C THR A 205 -5.08 -1.75 -2.01
N ALA A 206 -5.24 -1.60 -3.33
CA ALA A 206 -4.39 -2.28 -4.30
C ALA A 206 -2.92 -1.86 -4.15
N PHE A 207 -2.65 -0.57 -3.97
CA PHE A 207 -1.30 -0.06 -3.69
C PHE A 207 -0.72 -0.70 -2.42
N SER A 208 -1.47 -0.70 -1.31
CA SER A 208 -1.03 -1.25 -0.03
C SER A 208 -0.76 -2.77 -0.10
N GLN A 209 -1.54 -3.52 -0.88
CA GLN A 209 -1.29 -4.95 -1.11
C GLN A 209 0.03 -5.20 -1.86
N GLN A 210 0.29 -4.42 -2.91
CA GLN A 210 1.57 -4.52 -3.65
C GLN A 210 2.75 -4.11 -2.77
N PHE A 211 2.55 -3.10 -1.93
CA PHE A 211 3.55 -2.65 -0.97
C PHE A 211 3.81 -3.70 0.12
N GLY A 212 2.78 -4.39 0.60
CA GLY A 212 2.93 -5.53 1.53
C GLY A 212 3.77 -6.66 0.94
N SER A 213 3.54 -7.01 -0.33
CA SER A 213 4.37 -8.02 -1.04
C SER A 213 5.83 -7.59 -1.17
N LEU A 214 6.08 -6.29 -1.40
CA LEU A 214 7.43 -5.72 -1.40
C LEU A 214 8.07 -5.80 -0.01
N ILE A 215 7.35 -5.41 1.04
CA ILE A 215 7.80 -5.47 2.45
C ILE A 215 8.18 -6.90 2.83
N ASP A 216 7.33 -7.88 2.50
CA ASP A 216 7.61 -9.29 2.77
C ASP A 216 8.88 -9.76 2.07
N ARG A 217 9.13 -9.28 0.84
CA ARG A 217 10.32 -9.64 0.09
C ARG A 217 11.59 -8.99 0.63
N VAL A 218 11.53 -7.71 0.99
CA VAL A 218 12.64 -6.99 1.67
C VAL A 218 12.97 -7.67 3.01
N SER A 219 11.94 -8.08 3.76
CA SER A 219 12.10 -8.81 5.03
C SER A 219 12.81 -10.17 4.83
N LYS A 220 12.41 -10.95 3.81
CA LYS A 220 13.09 -12.21 3.45
C LYS A 220 14.57 -11.98 3.13
N VAL A 221 14.88 -10.98 2.30
CA VAL A 221 16.25 -10.57 1.98
C VAL A 221 17.04 -10.23 3.25
N GLY A 222 16.46 -9.44 4.17
CA GLY A 222 17.09 -9.09 5.44
C GLY A 222 17.35 -10.29 6.36
N ASN A 223 16.43 -11.25 6.40
CA ASN A 223 16.60 -12.49 7.15
C ASN A 223 17.74 -13.35 6.58
N THR A 224 17.78 -13.55 5.26
CA THR A 224 18.86 -14.28 4.57
C THR A 224 20.22 -13.62 4.79
N ILE A 225 20.30 -12.28 4.74
CA ILE A 225 21.54 -11.54 5.07
C ILE A 225 21.98 -11.81 6.51
N THR A 226 21.04 -11.88 7.45
CA THR A 226 21.34 -12.14 8.87
C THR A 226 21.82 -13.58 9.08
N LEU A 227 21.21 -14.57 8.43
CA LEU A 227 21.65 -15.96 8.46
C LEU A 227 23.05 -16.12 7.88
N LEU A 228 23.30 -15.53 6.71
CA LEU A 228 24.60 -15.50 6.06
C LEU A 228 25.69 -14.90 6.96
N GLY A 229 25.40 -13.77 7.62
CA GLY A 229 26.32 -13.16 8.58
C GLY A 229 26.66 -14.09 9.75
N GLY A 230 25.67 -14.85 10.25
CA GLY A 230 25.85 -15.86 11.29
C GLY A 230 26.73 -17.04 10.85
N ASP A 231 26.47 -17.60 9.67
CA ASP A 231 27.26 -18.70 9.12
C ASP A 231 28.72 -18.29 8.91
N ILE A 232 28.95 -17.09 8.36
CA ILE A 232 30.29 -16.53 8.17
C ILE A 232 31.00 -16.27 9.52
N ALA A 233 30.29 -15.76 10.54
CA ALA A 233 30.86 -15.58 11.87
C ALA A 233 31.29 -16.90 12.53
N ASN A 234 30.51 -17.97 12.33
CA ASN A 234 30.84 -19.30 12.86
C ASN A 234 32.10 -19.90 12.23
N VAL A 235 32.40 -19.59 10.96
CA VAL A 235 33.68 -19.94 10.32
C VAL A 235 34.87 -19.44 11.15
N ALA A 236 34.86 -18.17 11.56
CA ALA A 236 35.98 -17.61 12.33
C ALA A 236 36.10 -18.19 13.74
N ARG A 237 34.99 -18.58 14.35
CA ARG A 237 34.97 -19.13 15.71
C ARG A 237 35.49 -20.56 15.78
N ASP A 238 35.06 -21.40 14.83
CA ASP A 238 35.25 -22.84 14.92
C ASP A 238 36.43 -23.32 14.07
N ALA A 239 36.76 -22.64 12.97
CA ALA A 239 37.95 -22.98 12.19
C ALA A 239 39.28 -22.61 12.90
N GLY A 240 39.23 -21.71 13.88
CA GLY A 240 40.34 -21.44 14.81
C GLY A 240 40.66 -22.62 15.74
N GLN A 241 39.77 -23.62 15.84
CA GLN A 241 39.95 -24.80 16.71
C GLN A 241 40.40 -26.07 15.97
N GLY A 242 40.63 -25.99 14.64
CA GLY A 242 41.47 -26.96 13.93
C GLY A 242 40.78 -28.04 13.07
N ASP A 243 39.46 -28.00 12.86
CA ASP A 243 38.78 -28.92 11.92
C ASP A 243 38.44 -28.24 10.57
N PRO A 244 39.14 -28.58 9.47
CA PRO A 244 38.88 -28.05 8.14
C PRO A 244 37.50 -28.40 7.57
N GLU A 245 36.90 -29.51 8.01
CA GLU A 245 35.58 -29.94 7.53
C GLU A 245 34.47 -29.03 8.09
N LEU A 246 34.64 -28.46 9.29
CA LEU A 246 33.72 -27.47 9.85
C LEU A 246 33.71 -26.18 9.03
N ALA A 247 34.88 -25.68 8.62
CA ALA A 247 34.97 -24.51 7.74
C ALA A 247 34.28 -24.77 6.39
N ARG A 248 34.46 -25.96 5.82
CA ARG A 248 33.83 -26.38 4.57
C ARG A 248 32.30 -26.49 4.70
N LEU A 249 31.80 -26.98 5.83
CA LEU A 249 30.37 -27.04 6.14
C LEU A 249 29.74 -25.63 6.17
N PHE A 250 30.34 -24.69 6.92
CA PHE A 250 29.83 -23.32 7.00
C PHE A 250 29.93 -22.57 5.67
N PHE A 251 30.98 -22.76 4.87
CA PHE A 251 31.04 -22.19 3.52
C PHE A 251 29.96 -22.77 2.59
N THR A 252 29.60 -24.04 2.75
CA THR A 252 28.51 -24.66 1.97
C THR A 252 27.14 -24.10 2.38
N ALA A 253 26.92 -23.88 3.67
CA ALA A 253 25.71 -23.23 4.20
C ALA A 253 25.61 -21.78 3.69
N ALA A 254 26.68 -20.99 3.86
CA ALA A 254 26.76 -19.62 3.36
C ALA A 254 26.52 -19.52 1.84
N LEU A 255 27.04 -20.47 1.05
CA LEU A 255 26.82 -20.52 -0.39
C LEU A 255 25.34 -20.74 -0.74
N THR A 256 24.64 -21.55 0.05
CA THR A 256 23.20 -21.79 -0.11
C THR A 256 22.41 -20.51 0.20
N GLU A 257 22.74 -19.80 1.28
CA GLU A 257 22.12 -18.51 1.62
C GLU A 257 22.37 -17.45 0.55
N VAL A 258 23.58 -17.38 0.00
CA VAL A 258 23.91 -16.45 -1.11
C VAL A 258 23.07 -16.72 -2.36
N ARG A 259 22.85 -17.98 -2.72
CA ARG A 259 22.00 -18.34 -3.86
C ARG A 259 20.53 -18.02 -3.59
N THR A 260 20.05 -18.27 -2.37
CA THR A 260 18.73 -17.83 -1.93
C THR A 260 18.60 -16.32 -2.02
N LEU A 261 19.64 -15.56 -1.66
CA LEU A 261 19.67 -14.11 -1.74
C LEU A 261 19.58 -13.58 -3.18
N GLN A 262 20.19 -14.29 -4.14
CA GLN A 262 20.08 -13.95 -5.56
C GLN A 262 18.66 -14.17 -6.10
N VAL A 263 18.02 -15.30 -5.74
CA VAL A 263 16.62 -15.58 -6.13
C VAL A 263 15.68 -14.60 -5.42
N ASP A 264 15.83 -14.52 -4.11
CA ASP A 264 15.70 -13.37 -3.22
C ASP A 264 15.40 -12.02 -3.90
N ALA A 265 16.48 -11.41 -4.36
CA ALA A 265 16.49 -10.07 -4.90
C ALA A 265 16.24 -10.01 -6.41
N SER A 266 16.09 -11.14 -7.12
CA SER A 266 15.80 -11.14 -8.56
C SER A 266 14.41 -10.59 -8.90
#